data_AF-A0A1B7MWB7-F1
#
_entry.id   AF-A0A1B7MWB7-F1
#
_cell.length_a   1.000
_cell.length_b   1.000
_cell.length_c   1.000
_cell.angle_alpha   90.00
_cell.angle_beta   90.00
_cell.angle_gamma   90.00
#
_symmetry.space_group_name_H-M   'P 1'
#
loop_
_entity.id
_entity.type
_entity.pdbx_description
1 polymer ?
#
loop_
_entity_poly.entity_id
_entity_poly.type
_entity_poly.pdbx_seq_one_letter_code
_entity_poly.pdbx_strand_id
1 'polypeptide(L)'
;MHRRVAQTVAALPHRATQHPWDPDSELEITPRHDDIVSPSSQRPTNYTVDSHTSTVPRFQSIMSSSTDSIASGGDHPRISSSPVSMHHDIPTSTMPQEDVVDTALPENNEQLDDESDEIEWELQNNGLYVGSYSRVILLNAFVPLLAVIIFIVLAVLPDLAWPIANSPSQYPKSFPHPLPEIVLSSAFFSLAHLLRVPLYSTACFLLPPESASLASTLLHVLFTNGLRLAALAILQVRHFMDYPTPTCQDPAFRTVWWLSLNFAEVLVAIVQGYEQLTLYRDVMVPEGRESEFLELLKAGSSTQLADDDEYPPEEEATHDALEGGEGARNVDTQIDRGLDRLLVIKTREELEEVYGLPVIKIPVFISCLQRFNSIILSVGLNLLLSSAYLRSPLSLPEADQVRAWPYASSHVPFIITLPLVFLLHASLAVLHSPAVLPRIGVHTAAYVGVLVGIMSFFAGLAVWSALS
;
A
#
# COMPACT_ATOMS: atom_id res chain seq x y z
N MET A 1 13.78 15.40 -14.50
CA MET A 1 12.33 15.17 -14.30
C MET A 1 11.97 13.81 -13.69
N HIS A 2 12.86 12.81 -13.64
CA HIS A 2 12.69 11.52 -12.93
C HIS A 2 12.51 11.59 -11.40
N ARG A 3 12.49 12.78 -10.79
CA ARG A 3 12.56 12.98 -9.33
C ARG A 3 11.20 12.96 -8.61
N ARG A 4 10.09 12.97 -9.36
CA ARG A 4 8.71 13.01 -8.82
C ARG A 4 7.93 11.71 -8.97
N VAL A 5 8.43 10.74 -9.75
CA VAL A 5 7.73 9.49 -10.08
C VAL A 5 7.71 8.51 -8.90
N ALA A 6 8.83 8.37 -8.18
CA ALA A 6 8.88 7.51 -6.99
C ALA A 6 8.06 8.06 -5.78
N GLN A 7 7.67 9.34 -5.80
CA GLN A 7 6.82 9.92 -4.76
C GLN A 7 5.35 9.53 -4.93
N THR A 8 4.87 9.31 -6.16
CA THR A 8 3.43 9.09 -6.41
C THR A 8 2.98 7.69 -5.99
N VAL A 9 3.80 6.65 -6.21
CA VAL A 9 3.43 5.25 -5.90
C VAL A 9 3.42 4.99 -4.37
N ALA A 10 4.17 5.76 -3.59
CA ALA A 10 4.20 5.66 -2.13
C ALA A 10 3.33 6.70 -1.40
N ALA A 11 2.82 7.72 -2.12
CA ALA A 11 2.08 8.84 -1.55
C ALA A 11 0.78 9.15 -2.31
N LEU A 12 -0.01 8.12 -2.66
CA LEU A 12 -1.40 8.36 -3.05
C LEU A 12 -2.12 9.03 -1.86
N PRO A 13 -2.64 10.27 -2.00
CA PRO A 13 -3.47 10.85 -0.97
C PRO A 13 -4.77 10.05 -0.92
N HIS A 14 -5.23 9.67 0.27
CA HIS A 14 -6.61 9.26 0.46
C HIS A 14 -7.53 10.35 -0.10
N ARG A 15 -8.23 10.02 -1.19
CA ARG A 15 -9.34 10.81 -1.71
C ARG A 15 -10.46 10.74 -0.68
N ALA A 16 -10.43 11.66 0.29
CA ALA A 16 -11.57 11.90 1.17
C ALA A 16 -12.72 12.42 0.28
N THR A 17 -13.70 11.57 0.02
CA THR A 17 -15.00 12.00 -0.49
C THR A 17 -15.65 12.88 0.56
N GLN A 18 -15.37 14.19 0.51
CA GLN A 18 -16.18 15.19 1.20
C GLN A 18 -17.51 15.26 0.45
N HIS A 19 -18.49 14.52 0.97
CA HIS A 19 -19.90 14.82 0.71
C HIS A 19 -20.20 16.18 1.36
N PRO A 20 -20.81 17.13 0.64
CA PRO A 20 -21.33 18.34 1.27
C PRO A 20 -22.37 17.91 2.31
N TRP A 21 -22.09 18.20 3.58
CA TRP A 21 -23.04 18.05 4.66
C TRP A 21 -24.04 19.21 4.56
N ASP A 22 -25.30 18.88 4.39
CA ASP A 22 -26.42 19.81 4.29
C ASP A 22 -26.89 20.18 5.72
N PRO A 23 -26.81 21.44 6.17
CA PRO A 23 -27.03 21.80 7.56
C PRO A 23 -28.51 21.92 7.99
N ASP A 24 -29.49 21.64 7.11
CA ASP A 24 -30.89 22.02 7.36
C ASP A 24 -31.82 20.90 7.87
N SER A 25 -31.29 19.89 8.56
CA SER A 25 -32.12 18.86 9.22
C SER A 25 -32.21 19.07 10.73
N GLU A 26 -32.83 20.19 11.15
CA GLU A 26 -33.30 20.38 12.53
C GLU A 26 -34.57 19.55 12.76
N LEU A 27 -34.50 18.53 13.64
CA LEU A 27 -35.66 17.83 14.17
C LEU A 27 -35.68 17.97 15.70
N GLU A 28 -36.43 18.99 16.08
CA GLU A 28 -37.12 19.27 17.34
C GLU A 28 -37.36 18.04 18.25
N ILE A 29 -36.65 17.99 19.39
CA ILE A 29 -37.08 17.22 20.57
C ILE A 29 -36.90 18.09 21.82
N THR A 30 -38.03 18.34 22.47
CA THR A 30 -38.23 19.17 23.66
C THR A 30 -37.67 18.55 24.95
N PRO A 31 -37.39 19.38 25.98
CA PRO A 31 -36.75 18.92 27.21
C PRO A 31 -37.80 18.51 28.27
N ARG A 32 -37.44 17.52 29.10
CA ARG A 32 -38.16 17.22 30.34
C ARG A 32 -37.23 17.44 31.53
N HIS A 33 -37.51 18.51 32.28
CA HIS A 33 -37.11 18.70 33.66
C HIS A 33 -37.66 17.57 34.53
N ASP A 34 -36.88 17.13 35.51
CA ASP A 34 -37.28 17.17 36.91
C ASP A 34 -36.05 17.04 37.82
N ASP A 35 -36.05 17.89 38.85
CA ASP A 35 -35.04 18.09 39.89
C ASP A 35 -34.93 16.89 40.85
N ILE A 36 -33.85 16.83 41.65
CA ILE A 36 -33.89 16.77 43.13
C ILE A 36 -32.48 16.53 43.75
N VAL A 37 -32.00 17.58 44.44
CA VAL A 37 -31.40 17.61 45.80
C VAL A 37 -29.97 17.07 46.05
N SER A 38 -29.05 18.02 46.21
CA SER A 38 -27.79 18.05 46.99
C SER A 38 -28.04 17.84 48.52
N PRO A 39 -27.05 17.58 49.43
CA PRO A 39 -25.97 18.55 49.72
C PRO A 39 -24.62 18.05 50.31
N SER A 40 -23.61 18.92 50.13
CA SER A 40 -22.55 19.35 51.08
C SER A 40 -21.47 18.38 51.61
N SER A 41 -20.19 18.72 51.40
CA SER A 41 -19.31 19.27 52.46
C SER A 41 -17.92 19.78 51.99
N GLN A 42 -17.67 21.07 52.24
CA GLN A 42 -16.45 21.75 52.79
C GLN A 42 -15.01 21.53 52.24
N ARG A 43 -14.52 22.57 51.50
CA ARG A 43 -13.29 23.45 51.64
C ARG A 43 -12.26 23.22 52.80
N PRO A 44 -11.11 23.96 52.88
CA PRO A 44 -10.18 24.58 51.89
C PRO A 44 -8.65 24.47 52.25
N THR A 45 -7.74 24.99 51.41
CA THR A 45 -6.67 26.03 51.66
C THR A 45 -5.57 25.94 50.56
N ASN A 46 -5.43 26.92 49.67
CA ASN A 46 -4.54 28.11 49.71
C ASN A 46 -3.03 27.82 49.74
N TYR A 47 -2.30 28.18 48.67
CA TYR A 47 -1.06 28.98 48.71
C TYR A 47 -0.81 29.68 47.35
N THR A 48 -0.60 30.99 47.43
CA THR A 48 -0.25 32.03 46.44
C THR A 48 1.28 32.07 46.21
N VAL A 49 1.77 32.15 44.96
CA VAL A 49 2.19 33.34 44.14
C VAL A 49 3.64 33.83 44.37
N ASP A 50 4.43 33.82 43.27
CA ASP A 50 5.35 34.87 42.75
C ASP A 50 6.36 34.20 41.78
N SER A 51 6.28 34.35 40.45
CA SER A 51 6.65 35.48 39.56
C SER A 51 8.17 35.74 39.41
N HIS A 52 8.70 35.59 38.19
CA HIS A 52 9.78 36.36 37.52
C HIS A 52 10.17 35.66 36.20
N THR A 53 9.71 36.10 35.02
CA THR A 53 10.29 37.09 34.06
C THR A 53 11.30 36.53 33.04
N SER A 54 10.99 36.80 31.75
CA SER A 54 11.90 36.90 30.58
C SER A 54 12.49 35.58 30.06
N THR A 55 12.46 35.21 28.77
CA THR A 55 12.78 36.00 27.58
C THR A 55 12.28 35.27 26.33
N VAL A 56 11.68 36.01 25.41
CA VAL A 56 11.23 35.59 24.07
C VAL A 56 12.36 35.82 23.05
N PRO A 57 12.47 35.01 21.97
CA PRO A 57 12.84 35.58 20.69
C PRO A 57 11.75 35.34 19.66
N ARG A 58 11.23 36.48 19.18
CA ARG A 58 10.39 36.71 18.03
C ARG A 58 11.36 37.08 16.91
N PHE A 59 11.40 36.34 15.80
CA PHE A 59 12.06 36.79 14.58
C PHE A 59 11.00 37.04 13.51
N GLN A 60 10.91 38.29 13.10
CA GLN A 60 10.13 38.79 11.97
C GLN A 60 10.99 38.79 10.70
N SER A 61 10.37 38.38 9.59
CA SER A 61 10.37 39.00 8.27
C SER A 61 11.59 39.81 7.80
N ILE A 62 12.19 39.39 6.68
CA ILE A 62 12.78 40.29 5.67
C ILE A 62 12.42 39.77 4.26
N MET A 63 11.78 40.65 3.48
CA MET A 63 11.65 40.59 2.01
C MET A 63 12.92 41.13 1.34
N SER A 64 13.31 40.51 0.23
CA SER A 64 13.89 41.12 -0.98
C SER A 64 13.94 40.01 -2.05
N SER A 65 13.20 40.05 -3.16
CA SER A 65 13.37 40.89 -4.36
C SER A 65 14.79 40.89 -4.92
N SER A 66 15.02 40.08 -5.95
CA SER A 66 15.78 40.51 -7.14
C SER A 66 15.34 39.69 -8.35
N THR A 67 14.72 40.43 -9.26
CA THR A 67 14.63 40.19 -10.69
C THR A 67 16.02 40.00 -11.30
N ASP A 68 16.16 39.07 -12.24
CA ASP A 68 16.85 39.35 -13.49
C ASP A 68 16.27 38.48 -14.60
N SER A 69 15.71 39.20 -15.57
CA SER A 69 15.31 38.74 -16.89
C SER A 69 16.54 38.73 -17.80
N ILE A 70 16.62 37.80 -18.74
CA ILE A 70 16.93 38.08 -20.15
C ILE A 70 16.53 36.87 -20.99
N ALA A 71 15.83 37.20 -22.08
CA ALA A 71 15.29 36.36 -23.12
C ALA A 71 16.34 35.59 -23.90
N SER A 72 15.93 34.48 -24.53
CA SER A 72 15.91 34.36 -26.00
C SER A 72 15.83 32.89 -26.43
N GLY A 73 14.99 32.62 -27.43
CA GLY A 73 15.35 31.68 -28.48
C GLY A 73 14.64 30.33 -28.39
N GLY A 74 13.83 30.06 -29.41
CA GLY A 74 13.16 28.78 -29.62
C GLY A 74 14.16 27.64 -29.79
N ASP A 75 13.72 26.44 -29.44
CA ASP A 75 13.50 25.35 -30.39
C ASP A 75 12.96 24.15 -29.63
N HIS A 76 11.90 23.56 -30.18
CA HIS A 76 11.37 22.28 -29.73
C HIS A 76 12.40 21.18 -29.96
N PRO A 77 12.55 20.27 -28.98
CA PRO A 77 12.65 18.87 -29.36
C PRO A 77 11.61 18.04 -28.61
N ARG A 78 10.72 17.41 -29.38
CA ARG A 78 10.00 16.20 -28.99
C ARG A 78 11.06 15.14 -28.64
N ILE A 79 11.18 14.82 -27.36
CA ILE A 79 11.92 13.65 -26.88
C ILE A 79 10.97 12.86 -26.00
N SER A 80 10.14 12.05 -26.64
CA SER A 80 9.51 10.88 -26.05
C SER A 80 10.11 9.65 -26.73
N SER A 81 11.37 9.35 -26.41
CA SER A 81 11.97 8.06 -26.72
C SER A 81 11.79 7.15 -25.51
N SER A 82 10.76 6.32 -25.53
CA SER A 82 10.65 5.17 -24.62
C SER A 82 11.68 4.12 -25.03
N PRO A 83 12.53 3.62 -24.12
CA PRO A 83 13.57 2.66 -24.45
C PRO A 83 13.10 1.24 -24.11
N VAL A 84 12.31 0.62 -25.00
CA VAL A 84 12.10 -0.85 -24.97
C VAL A 84 12.03 -1.37 -26.40
N SER A 85 13.21 -1.54 -27.00
CA SER A 85 13.40 -2.28 -28.25
C SER A 85 14.70 -3.06 -28.13
N MET A 86 14.70 -4.11 -27.32
CA MET A 86 15.75 -5.13 -27.32
C MET A 86 15.15 -6.49 -26.97
N HIS A 87 14.80 -7.25 -28.01
CA HIS A 87 15.04 -8.68 -28.21
C HIS A 87 13.88 -9.34 -28.96
N HIS A 88 14.05 -9.55 -30.28
CA HIS A 88 13.86 -10.84 -30.91
C HIS A 88 14.43 -10.86 -32.35
N ASP A 89 15.75 -10.68 -32.46
CA ASP A 89 16.47 -11.18 -33.64
C ASP A 89 17.02 -12.56 -33.28
N ILE A 90 16.19 -13.60 -33.44
CA ILE A 90 16.69 -14.98 -33.45
C ILE A 90 17.11 -15.27 -34.90
N PRO A 91 18.41 -15.51 -35.18
CA PRO A 91 18.83 -15.96 -36.50
C PRO A 91 18.27 -17.37 -36.71
N THR A 92 17.34 -17.49 -37.64
CA THR A 92 16.82 -18.77 -38.15
C THR A 92 17.97 -19.55 -38.77
N SER A 93 18.58 -20.42 -37.96
CA SER A 93 19.51 -21.43 -38.42
C SER A 93 18.73 -22.44 -39.26
N THR A 94 18.92 -22.35 -40.58
CA THR A 94 18.47 -23.30 -41.58
C THR A 94 18.91 -24.72 -41.19
N MET A 95 17.97 -25.55 -40.74
CA MET A 95 18.18 -26.99 -40.61
C MET A 95 17.92 -27.70 -41.95
N PRO A 96 18.61 -28.80 -42.26
CA PRO A 96 18.44 -29.54 -43.50
C PRO A 96 17.09 -30.23 -43.52
N GLN A 97 16.39 -30.04 -44.63
CA GLN A 97 15.15 -30.67 -45.05
C GLN A 97 15.33 -32.20 -45.12
N GLU A 98 14.64 -32.96 -44.26
CA GLU A 98 14.40 -34.38 -44.49
C GLU A 98 12.94 -34.58 -44.92
N ASP A 99 12.77 -35.20 -46.08
CA ASP A 99 11.50 -35.46 -46.76
C ASP A 99 10.56 -36.31 -45.89
N VAL A 100 9.49 -35.69 -45.37
CA VAL A 100 8.40 -36.39 -44.69
C VAL A 100 7.06 -35.98 -45.30
N VAL A 101 6.58 -36.86 -46.18
CA VAL A 101 5.18 -37.21 -46.52
C VAL A 101 4.10 -36.19 -46.14
N ASP A 102 3.58 -35.54 -47.17
CA ASP A 102 2.37 -34.70 -47.20
C ASP A 102 1.20 -35.30 -46.41
N THR A 103 1.01 -34.79 -45.20
CA THR A 103 -0.25 -34.94 -44.47
C THR A 103 -0.82 -33.53 -44.35
N ALA A 104 -1.78 -33.20 -45.22
CA ALA A 104 -2.46 -31.90 -45.25
C ALA A 104 -3.16 -31.64 -43.91
N LEU A 105 -2.47 -30.94 -43.02
CA LEU A 105 -3.00 -30.34 -41.80
C LEU A 105 -3.48 -28.91 -42.11
N PRO A 106 -4.47 -28.38 -41.38
CA PRO A 106 -5.10 -27.12 -41.72
C PRO A 106 -4.17 -25.94 -41.43
N GLU A 107 -3.51 -25.41 -42.46
CA GLU A 107 -2.66 -24.19 -42.44
C GLU A 107 -3.40 -22.91 -42.01
N ASN A 108 -4.70 -22.96 -41.72
CA ASN A 108 -5.53 -21.77 -41.51
C ASN A 108 -5.59 -21.27 -40.07
N ASN A 109 -4.95 -21.95 -39.11
CA ASN A 109 -4.96 -21.54 -37.70
C ASN A 109 -3.76 -20.66 -37.32
N GLU A 110 -2.58 -20.89 -37.87
CA GLU A 110 -1.37 -20.10 -37.51
C GLU A 110 -1.48 -18.65 -37.99
N GLN A 111 -2.14 -18.40 -39.12
CA GLN A 111 -2.27 -17.06 -39.70
C GLN A 111 -3.23 -16.14 -38.92
N LEU A 112 -4.14 -16.70 -38.11
CA LEU A 112 -5.08 -15.93 -37.27
C LEU A 112 -4.45 -15.49 -35.95
N ASP A 113 -3.51 -16.28 -35.42
CA ASP A 113 -2.83 -15.96 -34.16
C ASP A 113 -1.86 -14.78 -34.36
N ASP A 114 -1.15 -14.72 -35.49
CA ASP A 114 -0.23 -13.61 -35.82
C ASP A 114 -0.93 -12.25 -35.93
N GLU A 115 -2.11 -12.18 -36.57
CA GLU A 115 -2.88 -10.93 -36.72
C GLU A 115 -3.42 -10.43 -35.38
N SER A 116 -3.88 -11.35 -34.52
CA SER A 116 -4.34 -11.03 -33.17
C SER A 116 -3.22 -10.46 -32.31
N ASP A 117 -2.03 -11.05 -32.38
CA ASP A 117 -0.85 -10.60 -31.63
C ASP A 117 -0.39 -9.20 -32.11
N GLU A 118 -0.45 -8.93 -33.42
CA GLU A 118 -0.15 -7.61 -33.99
C GLU A 118 -1.13 -6.54 -33.52
N ILE A 119 -2.44 -6.84 -33.52
CA ILE A 119 -3.49 -5.95 -33.02
C ILE A 119 -3.31 -5.66 -31.52
N GLU A 120 -3.04 -6.70 -30.72
CA GLU A 120 -2.79 -6.55 -29.28
C GLU A 120 -1.55 -5.67 -29.04
N TRP A 121 -0.49 -5.86 -29.84
CA TRP A 121 0.73 -5.06 -29.75
C TRP A 121 0.48 -3.59 -30.12
N GLU A 122 -0.25 -3.31 -31.22
CA GLU A 122 -0.63 -1.94 -31.60
C GLU A 122 -1.47 -1.26 -30.51
N LEU A 123 -2.44 -1.96 -29.93
CA LEU A 123 -3.24 -1.44 -28.81
C LEU A 123 -2.36 -1.11 -27.61
N GLN A 124 -1.46 -2.01 -27.24
CA GLN A 124 -0.54 -1.81 -26.11
C GLN A 124 0.40 -0.63 -26.33
N ASN A 125 0.89 -0.45 -27.56
CA ASN A 125 1.72 0.69 -27.91
C ASN A 125 0.95 2.03 -27.80
N ASN A 126 -0.38 1.99 -27.96
CA ASN A 126 -1.28 3.11 -27.71
C ASN A 126 -1.78 3.19 -26.25
N GLY A 127 -1.31 2.31 -25.36
CA GLY A 127 -1.73 2.24 -23.96
C GLY A 127 -3.16 1.74 -23.76
N LEU A 128 -3.70 0.99 -24.72
CA LEU A 128 -4.98 0.29 -24.66
C LEU A 128 -4.75 -1.21 -24.46
N TYR A 129 -5.74 -1.87 -23.87
CA TYR A 129 -5.64 -3.28 -23.52
C TYR A 129 -6.90 -4.04 -23.92
N VAL A 130 -6.72 -5.22 -24.51
CA VAL A 130 -7.83 -6.12 -24.85
C VAL A 130 -8.41 -6.72 -23.57
N GLY A 131 -9.74 -6.69 -23.45
CA GLY A 131 -10.48 -7.41 -22.41
C GLY A 131 -11.69 -6.66 -21.86
N SER A 132 -12.54 -7.40 -21.15
CA SER A 132 -13.67 -6.82 -20.43
C SER A 132 -13.29 -6.46 -18.99
N TYR A 133 -13.34 -5.18 -18.64
CA TYR A 133 -13.09 -4.68 -17.29
C TYR A 133 -13.97 -5.37 -16.23
N SER A 134 -15.23 -5.65 -16.57
CA SER A 134 -16.16 -6.37 -15.68
C SER A 134 -15.66 -7.78 -15.36
N ARG A 135 -15.13 -8.50 -16.36
CA ARG A 135 -14.55 -9.83 -16.20
C ARG A 135 -13.31 -9.79 -15.30
N VAL A 136 -12.44 -8.79 -15.50
CA VAL A 136 -11.21 -8.64 -14.70
C VAL A 136 -11.53 -8.29 -13.24
N ILE A 137 -12.52 -7.42 -12.98
CA ILE A 137 -12.99 -7.15 -11.60
C ILE A 137 -13.57 -8.42 -10.97
N LEU A 138 -14.43 -9.14 -11.70
CA LEU A 138 -15.07 -10.35 -11.19
C LEU A 138 -14.02 -11.39 -10.80
N LEU A 139 -12.99 -11.58 -11.63
CA LEU A 139 -11.89 -12.48 -11.32
C LEU A 139 -11.09 -11.99 -10.10
N ASN A 140 -10.80 -10.69 -10.02
CA ASN A 140 -10.09 -10.10 -8.87
C ASN A 140 -10.91 -10.08 -7.57
N ALA A 141 -12.24 -10.26 -7.61
CA ALA A 141 -13.06 -10.44 -6.41
C ALA A 141 -12.69 -11.70 -5.61
N PHE A 142 -11.98 -12.65 -6.23
CA PHE A 142 -11.45 -13.82 -5.53
C PHE A 142 -10.34 -13.44 -4.53
N VAL A 143 -9.58 -12.37 -4.78
CA VAL A 143 -8.46 -11.93 -3.90
C VAL A 143 -8.95 -11.53 -2.51
N PRO A 144 -9.90 -10.59 -2.32
CA PRO A 144 -10.40 -10.26 -1.00
C PRO A 144 -11.15 -11.41 -0.35
N LEU A 145 -11.88 -12.22 -1.12
CA LEU A 145 -12.57 -13.40 -0.60
C LEU A 145 -11.57 -14.39 0.01
N LEU A 146 -10.49 -14.69 -0.70
CA LEU A 146 -9.45 -15.58 -0.19
C LEU A 146 -8.75 -14.97 1.04
N ALA A 147 -8.45 -13.67 1.02
CA ALA A 147 -7.85 -12.99 2.16
C ALA A 147 -8.73 -13.07 3.41
N VAL A 148 -10.05 -12.86 3.27
CA VAL A 148 -11.04 -13.00 4.35
C VAL A 148 -11.11 -14.45 4.83
N ILE A 149 -11.12 -15.44 3.93
CA ILE A 149 -11.11 -16.86 4.31
C ILE A 149 -9.86 -17.19 5.12
N ILE A 150 -8.66 -16.80 4.65
CA ILE A 150 -7.40 -17.03 5.37
C ILE A 150 -7.45 -16.34 6.74
N PHE A 151 -7.93 -15.10 6.81
CA PHE A 151 -8.07 -14.37 8.06
C PHE A 151 -8.99 -15.09 9.05
N ILE A 152 -10.17 -15.55 8.60
CA ILE A 152 -11.12 -16.31 9.44
C ILE A 152 -10.49 -17.62 9.91
N VAL A 153 -9.84 -18.37 9.01
CA VAL A 153 -9.16 -19.63 9.36
C VAL A 153 -8.11 -19.37 10.44
N LEU A 154 -7.26 -18.36 10.28
CA LEU A 154 -6.24 -18.02 11.28
C LEU A 154 -6.84 -17.45 12.56
N ALA A 155 -7.95 -16.71 12.50
CA ALA A 155 -8.63 -16.18 13.68
C ALA A 155 -9.20 -17.29 14.58
N VAL A 156 -9.75 -18.35 13.97
CA VAL A 156 -10.35 -19.48 14.68
C VAL A 156 -9.30 -20.55 15.05
N LEU A 157 -8.15 -20.57 14.37
CA LEU A 157 -7.12 -21.58 14.56
C LEU A 157 -6.65 -21.74 16.02
N PRO A 158 -6.39 -20.67 16.80
CA PRO A 158 -5.96 -20.82 18.19
C PRO A 158 -7.00 -21.51 19.08
N ASP A 159 -8.28 -21.24 18.85
CA ASP A 159 -9.36 -21.83 19.64
C ASP A 159 -9.56 -23.31 19.33
N LEU A 160 -9.35 -23.71 18.06
CA LEU A 160 -9.46 -25.10 17.63
C LEU A 160 -8.25 -25.94 18.03
N ALA A 161 -7.03 -25.42 17.81
CA ALA A 161 -5.80 -26.17 17.97
C ALA A 161 -5.24 -26.12 19.41
N TRP A 162 -5.41 -24.99 20.11
CA TRP A 162 -4.86 -24.77 21.45
C TRP A 162 -5.95 -24.21 22.39
N PRO A 163 -6.95 -25.02 22.76
CA PRO A 163 -8.00 -24.59 23.68
C PRO A 163 -7.39 -24.29 25.06
N ILE A 164 -7.58 -23.06 25.55
CA ILE A 164 -7.14 -22.63 26.87
C ILE A 164 -8.30 -22.83 27.86
N ALA A 165 -8.02 -23.46 29.00
CA ALA A 165 -9.01 -23.60 30.06
C ALA A 165 -9.43 -22.22 30.57
N ASN A 166 -10.73 -22.02 30.81
CA ASN A 166 -11.37 -20.74 31.21
C ASN A 166 -10.48 -19.88 32.12
N SER A 167 -9.72 -18.97 31.52
CA SER A 167 -8.94 -17.97 32.25
C SER A 167 -9.85 -16.76 32.50
N PRO A 168 -9.84 -16.17 33.72
CA PRO A 168 -10.63 -14.98 33.98
C PRO A 168 -10.29 -13.88 32.97
N SER A 169 -11.31 -13.20 32.43
CA SER A 169 -11.09 -12.21 31.37
C SER A 169 -10.16 -11.10 31.85
N GLN A 170 -9.03 -10.94 31.15
CA GLN A 170 -8.03 -9.89 31.42
C GLN A 170 -8.62 -8.47 31.32
N TYR A 171 -9.63 -8.31 30.46
CA TYR A 171 -10.17 -7.00 30.10
C TYR A 171 -11.47 -6.67 30.84
N PRO A 172 -11.78 -5.38 31.02
CA PRO A 172 -13.09 -4.96 31.52
C PRO A 172 -14.19 -5.42 30.56
N LYS A 173 -15.39 -5.68 31.09
CA LYS A 173 -16.56 -6.12 30.30
C LYS A 173 -16.92 -5.18 29.15
N SER A 174 -16.54 -3.90 29.23
CA SER A 174 -16.77 -2.90 28.18
C SER A 174 -15.85 -3.08 26.97
N PHE A 175 -14.73 -3.78 27.11
CA PHE A 175 -13.75 -3.93 26.03
C PHE A 175 -13.15 -5.34 26.00
N PRO A 176 -13.95 -6.36 25.66
CA PRO A 176 -13.55 -7.75 25.72
C PRO A 176 -12.45 -8.09 24.69
N HIS A 177 -11.66 -9.12 25.00
CA HIS A 177 -10.78 -9.78 24.04
C HIS A 177 -11.59 -10.26 22.82
N PRO A 178 -11.13 -10.08 21.57
CA PRO A 178 -9.82 -9.57 21.12
C PRO A 178 -9.81 -8.11 20.65
N LEU A 179 -10.77 -7.27 21.09
CA LEU A 179 -10.90 -5.90 20.58
C LEU A 179 -9.68 -5.00 20.86
N PRO A 180 -9.07 -4.98 22.07
CA PRO A 180 -7.88 -4.17 22.34
C PRO A 180 -6.72 -4.46 21.39
N GLU A 181 -6.48 -5.74 21.11
CA GLU A 181 -5.38 -6.20 20.28
C GLU A 181 -5.56 -5.76 18.82
N ILE A 182 -6.78 -5.93 18.28
CA ILE A 182 -7.10 -5.52 16.91
C ILE A 182 -7.01 -4.01 16.74
N VAL A 183 -7.57 -3.24 17.69
CA VAL A 183 -7.54 -1.77 17.64
C VAL A 183 -6.10 -1.26 17.73
N LEU A 184 -5.30 -1.79 18.65
CA LEU A 184 -3.91 -1.38 18.80
C LEU A 184 -3.05 -1.75 17.59
N SER A 185 -3.20 -2.98 17.07
CA SER A 185 -2.51 -3.42 15.84
C SER A 185 -2.86 -2.51 14.66
N SER A 186 -4.15 -2.21 14.50
CA SER A 186 -4.65 -1.32 13.44
C SER A 186 -4.12 0.11 13.58
N ALA A 187 -4.10 0.65 14.80
CA ALA A 187 -3.57 1.99 15.08
C ALA A 187 -2.07 2.08 14.77
N PHE A 188 -1.28 1.08 15.16
CA PHE A 188 0.15 1.04 14.90
C PHE A 188 0.48 0.79 13.44
N PHE A 189 -0.30 -0.04 12.75
CA PHE A 189 -0.21 -0.16 11.31
C PHE A 189 -0.50 1.17 10.61
N SER A 190 -1.58 1.86 10.99
CA SER A 190 -1.96 3.15 10.42
C SER A 190 -0.87 4.20 10.66
N LEU A 191 -0.29 4.23 11.86
CA LEU A 191 0.84 5.08 12.18
C LEU A 191 2.05 4.75 11.30
N ALA A 192 2.46 3.48 11.21
CA ALA A 192 3.56 3.05 10.36
C ALA A 192 3.33 3.43 8.88
N HIS A 193 2.10 3.23 8.40
CA HIS A 193 1.68 3.55 7.04
C HIS A 193 1.78 5.05 6.75
N LEU A 194 1.24 5.90 7.64
CA LEU A 194 1.31 7.36 7.51
C LEU A 194 2.75 7.89 7.58
N LEU A 195 3.64 7.23 8.34
CA LEU A 195 5.05 7.61 8.40
C LEU A 195 5.85 7.26 7.14
N ARG A 196 5.35 6.42 6.23
CA ARG A 196 6.09 6.02 5.02
C ARG A 196 6.55 7.22 4.19
N VAL A 197 5.65 8.17 3.94
CA VAL A 197 5.94 9.37 3.12
C VAL A 197 6.89 10.35 3.83
N PRO A 198 6.69 10.70 5.11
CA PRO A 198 7.67 11.47 5.88
C PRO A 198 9.06 10.82 5.92
N LEU A 199 9.14 9.51 6.18
CA LEU A 199 10.42 8.79 6.24
C LEU A 199 11.15 8.85 4.89
N TYR A 200 10.43 8.63 3.79
CA TYR A 200 11.00 8.78 2.45
C TYR A 200 11.47 10.22 2.18
N SER A 201 10.66 11.22 2.53
CA SER A 201 11.01 12.63 2.34
C SER A 201 12.27 13.01 3.13
N THR A 202 12.40 12.54 4.37
CA THR A 202 13.61 12.75 5.18
C THR A 202 14.82 12.03 4.60
N ALA A 203 14.65 10.81 4.07
CA ALA A 203 15.72 10.08 3.41
C ALA A 203 16.20 10.80 2.13
N CYS A 204 15.27 11.33 1.33
CA CYS A 204 15.60 12.11 0.12
C CYS A 204 16.31 13.43 0.41
N PHE A 205 16.12 14.01 1.61
CA PHE A 205 16.86 15.18 2.03
C PHE A 205 18.32 14.85 2.33
N LEU A 206 18.59 13.66 2.84
CA LEU A 206 19.93 13.24 3.30
C LEU A 206 20.73 12.46 2.25
N LEU A 207 20.06 11.75 1.34
CA LEU A 207 20.67 10.76 0.46
C LEU A 207 20.25 10.95 -1.01
N PRO A 208 21.05 10.46 -1.97
CA PRO A 208 20.63 10.33 -3.37
C PRO A 208 19.33 9.50 -3.50
N PRO A 209 18.52 9.71 -4.54
CA PRO A 209 17.17 9.13 -4.64
C PRO A 209 17.15 7.59 -4.59
N GLU A 210 18.11 6.92 -5.23
CA GLU A 210 18.21 5.46 -5.21
C GLU A 210 18.48 4.93 -3.79
N SER A 211 19.48 5.50 -3.11
CA SER A 211 19.83 5.16 -1.74
C SER A 211 18.75 5.59 -0.74
N ALA A 212 18.03 6.68 -1.01
CA ALA A 212 16.96 7.20 -0.17
C ALA A 212 15.76 6.24 -0.12
N SER A 213 15.41 5.61 -1.25
CA SER A 213 14.36 4.59 -1.31
C SER A 213 14.70 3.37 -0.44
N LEU A 214 15.92 2.85 -0.58
CA LEU A 214 16.40 1.73 0.23
C LEU A 214 16.48 2.11 1.72
N ALA A 215 17.08 3.25 2.06
CA ALA A 215 17.20 3.72 3.43
C ALA A 215 15.83 3.95 4.09
N SER A 216 14.88 4.55 3.37
CA SER A 216 13.51 4.73 3.86
C SER A 216 12.80 3.39 4.10
N THR A 217 12.98 2.43 3.18
CA THR A 217 12.42 1.07 3.35
C THR A 217 12.99 0.39 4.59
N LEU A 218 14.30 0.44 4.80
CA LEU A 218 14.95 -0.12 6.00
C LEU A 218 14.48 0.58 7.28
N LEU A 219 14.36 1.91 7.26
CA LEU A 219 13.90 2.69 8.40
C LEU A 219 12.43 2.39 8.73
N HIS A 220 11.58 2.24 7.71
CA HIS A 220 10.18 1.85 7.86
C HIS A 220 10.04 0.44 8.45
N VAL A 221 10.85 -0.52 8.00
CA VAL A 221 10.88 -1.88 8.56
C VAL A 221 11.33 -1.86 10.03
N LEU A 222 12.38 -1.09 10.34
CA LEU A 222 12.86 -0.92 11.72
C LEU A 222 11.76 -0.33 12.62
N PHE A 223 11.11 0.73 12.15
CA PHE A 223 10.02 1.39 12.87
C PHE A 223 8.82 0.45 13.08
N THR A 224 8.44 -0.31 12.06
CA THR A 224 7.33 -1.28 12.14
C THR A 224 7.62 -2.38 13.16
N ASN A 225 8.84 -2.94 13.16
CA ASN A 225 9.25 -3.93 14.17
C ASN A 225 9.34 -3.32 15.57
N GLY A 226 9.75 -2.05 15.69
CA GLY A 226 9.73 -1.30 16.95
C GLY A 226 8.32 -1.11 17.49
N LEU A 227 7.36 -0.75 16.65
CA LEU A 227 5.94 -0.62 17.03
C LEU A 227 5.33 -1.97 17.44
N ARG A 228 5.69 -3.07 16.76
CA ARG A 228 5.28 -4.42 17.17
C ARG A 228 5.75 -4.75 18.60
N LEU A 229 6.99 -4.41 18.95
CA LEU A 229 7.49 -4.55 20.33
C LEU A 229 6.79 -3.62 21.31
N ALA A 230 6.55 -2.36 20.92
CA ALA A 230 5.84 -1.40 21.75
C ALA A 230 4.40 -1.88 22.05
N ALA A 231 3.74 -2.55 21.11
CA ALA A 231 2.40 -3.08 21.31
C ALA A 231 2.37 -4.17 22.39
N LEU A 232 3.38 -5.04 22.44
CA LEU A 232 3.52 -6.06 23.48
C LEU A 232 3.70 -5.42 24.87
N ALA A 233 4.47 -4.33 24.95
CA ALA A 233 4.68 -3.59 26.19
C ALA A 233 3.39 -2.88 26.65
N ILE A 234 2.66 -2.25 25.73
CA ILE A 234 1.41 -1.53 26.02
C ILE A 234 0.30 -2.50 26.47
N LEU A 235 0.19 -3.66 25.82
CA LEU A 235 -0.75 -4.71 26.22
C LEU A 235 -0.31 -5.45 27.50
N GLN A 236 0.87 -5.13 28.03
CA GLN A 236 1.44 -5.73 29.24
C GLN A 236 1.44 -7.26 29.17
N VAL A 237 1.72 -7.83 27.99
CA VAL A 237 1.58 -9.27 27.72
C VAL A 237 2.33 -10.12 28.74
N ARG A 238 3.51 -9.66 29.19
CA ARG A 238 4.31 -10.36 30.21
C ARG A 238 3.64 -10.44 31.58
N HIS A 239 2.86 -9.44 31.97
CA HIS A 239 2.22 -9.41 33.28
C HIS A 239 1.11 -10.47 33.42
N PHE A 240 0.48 -10.81 32.30
CA PHE A 240 -0.61 -11.79 32.24
C PHE A 240 -0.15 -13.19 31.84
N MET A 241 1.17 -13.41 31.79
CA MET A 241 1.77 -14.69 31.43
C MET A 241 1.76 -15.61 32.66
N ASP A 242 1.11 -16.77 32.55
CA ASP A 242 0.99 -17.76 33.63
C ASP A 242 2.28 -18.59 33.78
N TYR A 243 2.98 -18.80 32.67
CA TYR A 243 4.19 -19.61 32.63
C TYR A 243 5.46 -18.73 32.69
N PRO A 244 6.60 -19.24 33.21
CA PRO A 244 7.86 -18.48 33.19
C PRO A 244 8.39 -18.27 31.76
N THR A 245 8.11 -19.23 30.88
CA THR A 245 8.50 -19.26 29.46
C THR A 245 7.26 -19.23 28.56
N PRO A 246 7.31 -18.57 27.39
CA PRO A 246 6.16 -18.48 26.50
C PRO A 246 5.78 -19.88 25.98
N THR A 247 4.53 -20.26 26.18
CA THR A 247 3.93 -21.53 25.71
C THR A 247 2.59 -21.24 25.03
N CYS A 248 2.14 -22.15 24.16
CA CYS A 248 0.86 -22.04 23.44
C CYS A 248 -0.38 -22.12 24.37
N GLN A 249 -0.21 -22.64 25.59
CA GLN A 249 -1.27 -22.75 26.60
C GLN A 249 -1.50 -21.44 27.38
N ASP A 250 -0.61 -20.47 27.22
CA ASP A 250 -0.66 -19.20 27.91
C ASP A 250 -1.66 -18.23 27.24
N PRO A 251 -2.50 -17.48 27.99
CA PRO A 251 -3.33 -16.42 27.40
C PRO A 251 -2.52 -15.41 26.56
N ALA A 252 -1.25 -15.18 26.91
CA ALA A 252 -0.33 -14.34 26.15
C ALA A 252 -0.20 -14.77 24.68
N PHE A 253 -0.26 -16.09 24.39
CA PHE A 253 -0.19 -16.60 23.03
C PHE A 253 -1.36 -16.09 22.18
N ARG A 254 -2.59 -16.07 22.74
CA ARG A 254 -3.78 -15.56 22.05
C ARG A 254 -3.72 -14.06 21.83
N THR A 255 -3.28 -13.30 22.84
CA THR A 255 -3.10 -11.85 22.70
C THR A 255 -2.10 -11.52 21.60
N VAL A 256 -0.94 -12.19 21.56
CA VAL A 256 0.05 -12.03 20.49
C VAL A 256 -0.50 -12.45 19.14
N TRP A 257 -1.24 -13.55 19.08
CA TRP A 257 -1.86 -14.04 17.86
C TRP A 257 -2.83 -13.01 17.26
N TRP A 258 -3.77 -12.52 18.05
CA TRP A 258 -4.72 -11.49 17.60
C TRP A 258 -4.05 -10.16 17.28
N LEU A 259 -3.05 -9.75 18.05
CA LEU A 259 -2.22 -8.59 17.72
C LEU A 259 -1.55 -8.76 16.35
N SER A 260 -1.15 -9.98 16.00
CA SER A 260 -0.48 -10.28 14.74
C SER A 260 -1.43 -10.39 13.54
N LEU A 261 -2.72 -10.67 13.78
CA LEU A 261 -3.78 -10.62 12.78
C LEU A 261 -4.20 -9.16 12.54
N ASN A 262 -3.31 -8.44 11.87
CA ASN A 262 -3.45 -7.02 11.56
C ASN A 262 -4.57 -6.78 10.52
N PHE A 263 -5.80 -6.56 10.99
CA PHE A 263 -6.97 -6.36 10.14
C PHE A 263 -6.83 -5.15 9.19
N ALA A 264 -6.29 -4.03 9.70
CA ALA A 264 -6.12 -2.82 8.90
C ALA A 264 -5.17 -3.02 7.71
N GLU A 265 -4.12 -3.80 7.88
CA GLU A 265 -3.19 -4.15 6.79
C GLU A 265 -3.91 -4.90 5.67
N VAL A 266 -4.73 -5.89 6.00
CA VAL A 266 -5.51 -6.66 5.03
C VAL A 266 -6.51 -5.77 4.30
N LEU A 267 -7.19 -4.87 5.01
CA LEU A 267 -8.16 -3.96 4.40
C LEU A 267 -7.49 -2.97 3.44
N VAL A 268 -6.43 -2.29 3.88
CA VAL A 268 -5.68 -1.35 3.04
C VAL A 268 -5.09 -2.05 1.82
N ALA A 269 -4.57 -3.26 2.00
CA ALA A 269 -4.11 -4.12 0.92
C ALA A 269 -5.19 -4.34 -0.16
N ILE A 270 -6.40 -4.71 0.25
CA ILE A 270 -7.52 -4.94 -0.67
C ILE A 270 -7.89 -3.65 -1.41
N VAL A 271 -8.05 -2.54 -0.67
CA VAL A 271 -8.40 -1.23 -1.25
C VAL A 271 -7.37 -0.81 -2.28
N GLN A 272 -6.08 -0.89 -1.94
CA GLN A 272 -4.98 -0.57 -2.87
C GLN A 272 -5.01 -1.43 -4.13
N GLY A 273 -5.34 -2.72 -4.01
CA GLY A 273 -5.47 -3.60 -5.17
C GLY A 273 -6.59 -3.17 -6.14
N TYR A 274 -7.73 -2.72 -5.60
CA TYR A 274 -8.82 -2.21 -6.42
C TYR A 274 -8.51 -0.84 -7.01
N GLU A 275 -7.90 0.07 -6.24
CA GLU A 275 -7.45 1.37 -6.76
C GLU A 275 -6.51 1.19 -7.95
N GLN A 276 -5.55 0.27 -7.85
CA GLN A 276 -4.66 -0.09 -8.96
C GLN A 276 -5.41 -0.61 -10.19
N LEU A 277 -6.46 -1.42 -9.97
CA LEU A 277 -7.26 -1.95 -11.08
C LEU A 277 -8.15 -0.88 -11.73
N THR A 278 -8.65 0.09 -10.96
CA THR A 278 -9.51 1.17 -11.48
C THR A 278 -8.80 2.08 -12.50
N LEU A 279 -7.46 2.15 -12.45
CA LEU A 279 -6.65 2.86 -13.44
C LEU A 279 -6.81 2.29 -14.87
N TYR A 280 -7.28 1.05 -15.00
CA TYR A 280 -7.47 0.37 -16.27
C TYR A 280 -8.90 0.47 -16.82
N ARG A 281 -9.82 1.09 -16.08
CA ARG A 281 -11.26 1.13 -16.44
C ARG A 281 -11.51 1.73 -17.82
N ASP A 282 -10.83 2.83 -18.14
CA ASP A 282 -11.11 3.62 -19.35
C ASP A 282 -10.22 3.24 -20.54
N VAL A 283 -9.34 2.25 -20.38
CA VAL A 283 -8.37 1.81 -21.41
C VAL A 283 -8.56 0.37 -21.88
N MET A 284 -9.54 -0.34 -21.30
CA MET A 284 -9.90 -1.68 -21.73
C MET A 284 -10.86 -1.64 -22.92
N VAL A 285 -10.49 -2.35 -23.98
CA VAL A 285 -11.25 -2.51 -25.21
C VAL A 285 -11.94 -3.88 -25.19
N PRO A 286 -13.27 -3.95 -25.38
CA PRO A 286 -13.99 -5.22 -25.44
C PRO A 286 -13.45 -6.15 -26.54
N GLU A 287 -13.34 -7.44 -26.22
CA GLU A 287 -12.90 -8.48 -27.16
C GLU A 287 -13.74 -8.44 -28.46
N GLY A 288 -13.08 -8.41 -29.62
CA GLY A 288 -13.72 -8.41 -30.94
C GLY A 288 -14.12 -7.04 -31.51
N ARG A 289 -13.83 -5.92 -30.81
CA ARG A 289 -13.95 -4.55 -31.35
C ARG A 289 -12.60 -3.84 -31.51
N GLU A 290 -11.52 -4.59 -31.43
CA GLU A 290 -10.16 -4.08 -31.36
C GLU A 290 -9.74 -3.35 -32.63
N SER A 291 -10.00 -3.96 -33.79
CA SER A 291 -9.73 -3.37 -35.10
C SER A 291 -10.51 -2.07 -35.34
N GLU A 292 -11.81 -2.04 -34.99
CA GLU A 292 -12.66 -0.84 -35.10
C GLU A 292 -12.10 0.32 -34.26
N PHE A 293 -11.66 0.05 -33.03
CA PHE A 293 -11.06 1.08 -32.16
C PHE A 293 -9.71 1.58 -32.71
N LEU A 294 -8.88 0.70 -33.25
CA LEU A 294 -7.61 1.08 -33.89
C LEU A 294 -7.85 1.93 -35.14
N GLU A 295 -8.82 1.58 -35.98
CA GLU A 295 -9.20 2.37 -37.15
C GLU A 295 -9.68 3.77 -36.75
N LEU A 296 -10.51 3.87 -35.70
CA LEU A 296 -10.97 5.16 -35.16
C LEU A 296 -9.82 6.00 -34.62
N LEU A 297 -8.83 5.39 -33.96
CA LEU A 297 -7.62 6.07 -33.49
C LEU A 297 -6.76 6.57 -34.66
N LYS A 298 -6.53 5.72 -35.67
CA LYS A 298 -5.78 6.08 -36.88
C LYS A 298 -6.49 7.22 -37.65
N ALA A 299 -7.83 7.17 -37.75
CA ALA A 299 -8.63 8.21 -38.38
C ALA A 299 -8.61 9.53 -37.58
N GLY A 300 -8.81 9.48 -36.26
CA GLY A 300 -8.82 10.66 -35.40
C GLY A 300 -7.48 11.37 -35.30
N SER A 301 -6.38 10.62 -35.34
CA SER A 301 -5.02 11.19 -35.44
C SER A 301 -4.78 11.91 -36.75
N SER A 302 -5.51 11.56 -37.82
CA SER A 302 -5.33 12.15 -39.15
C SER A 302 -6.11 13.45 -39.32
N THR A 303 -7.26 13.61 -38.65
CA THR A 303 -8.10 14.82 -38.75
C THR A 303 -7.52 16.01 -37.99
N GLN A 304 -6.76 15.79 -36.91
CA GLN A 304 -6.20 16.87 -36.09
C GLN A 304 -4.98 17.58 -36.71
N LEU A 305 -4.43 17.07 -37.82
CA LEU A 305 -3.30 17.66 -38.53
C LEU A 305 -3.70 18.34 -39.86
N ALA A 306 -4.99 18.29 -40.23
CA ALA A 306 -5.47 18.80 -41.52
C ALA A 306 -6.22 20.14 -41.45
N ASP A 307 -6.37 20.74 -40.25
CA ASP A 307 -7.25 21.91 -40.04
C ASP A 307 -6.53 23.15 -39.49
N ASP A 308 -5.19 23.22 -39.59
CA ASP A 308 -4.38 24.37 -39.14
C ASP A 308 -3.97 25.33 -40.28
N ASP A 309 -4.43 25.11 -41.53
CA ASP A 309 -4.04 25.93 -42.70
C ASP A 309 -5.18 26.71 -43.37
N GLU A 310 -6.42 26.66 -42.86
CA GLU A 310 -7.54 27.46 -43.42
C GLU A 310 -7.87 28.65 -42.51
N TYR A 311 -7.04 29.69 -42.59
CA TYR A 311 -7.38 31.04 -42.12
C TYR A 311 -8.72 31.48 -42.76
N PRO A 312 -9.82 31.63 -42.00
CA PRO A 312 -11.02 32.24 -42.53
C PRO A 312 -10.79 33.75 -42.69
N PRO A 313 -11.34 34.38 -43.75
CA PRO A 313 -11.22 35.81 -43.94
C PRO A 313 -11.91 36.56 -42.79
N GLU A 314 -11.24 37.60 -42.30
CA GLU A 314 -11.73 38.56 -41.31
C GLU A 314 -13.07 39.18 -41.77
N GLU A 315 -14.19 38.74 -41.19
CA GLU A 315 -15.44 39.49 -41.21
C GLU A 315 -15.67 40.15 -39.85
N GLU A 316 -15.66 41.48 -39.86
CA GLU A 316 -15.94 42.38 -38.77
C GLU A 316 -17.33 42.12 -38.17
N ALA A 317 -17.39 41.43 -37.04
CA ALA A 317 -18.60 41.35 -36.20
C ALA A 317 -18.38 42.13 -34.90
N THR A 318 -19.27 43.10 -34.73
CA THR A 318 -19.31 44.15 -33.73
C THR A 318 -19.62 43.59 -32.34
N HIS A 319 -18.96 44.18 -31.34
CA HIS A 319 -19.23 44.15 -29.90
C HIS A 319 -20.64 43.70 -29.47
N ASP A 320 -20.71 42.63 -28.68
CA ASP A 320 -21.54 42.59 -27.46
C ASP A 320 -20.76 41.85 -26.36
N ALA A 321 -20.26 42.64 -25.41
CA ALA A 321 -19.28 42.23 -24.42
C ALA A 321 -19.91 42.27 -23.02
N LEU A 322 -20.68 41.25 -22.62
CA LEU A 322 -21.08 41.02 -21.22
C LEU A 322 -21.32 39.54 -20.85
N GLU A 323 -20.67 38.57 -21.51
CA GLU A 323 -20.81 37.13 -21.18
C GLU A 323 -19.47 36.41 -20.91
N GLY A 324 -18.46 37.15 -20.44
CA GLY A 324 -17.09 36.64 -20.18
C GLY A 324 -16.94 35.73 -18.94
N GLY A 325 -18.02 35.34 -18.28
CA GLY A 325 -17.99 34.53 -17.05
C GLY A 325 -18.18 33.03 -17.27
N GLU A 326 -18.90 32.62 -18.32
CA GLU A 326 -19.20 31.20 -18.56
C GLU A 326 -18.11 30.48 -19.35
N GLY A 327 -17.46 31.18 -20.29
CA GLY A 327 -16.31 30.65 -21.04
C GLY A 327 -15.13 30.28 -20.14
N ALA A 328 -14.80 31.14 -19.17
CA ALA A 328 -13.70 30.90 -18.23
C ALA A 328 -13.94 29.65 -17.35
N ARG A 329 -15.17 29.49 -16.82
CA ARG A 329 -15.54 28.29 -16.04
C ARG A 329 -15.50 27.01 -16.86
N ASN A 330 -15.88 27.07 -18.14
CA ASN A 330 -15.83 25.89 -19.02
C ASN A 330 -14.37 25.48 -19.29
N VAL A 331 -13.49 26.45 -19.55
CA VAL A 331 -12.05 26.20 -19.73
C VAL A 331 -11.42 25.60 -18.48
N ASP A 332 -11.70 26.14 -17.29
CA ASP A 332 -11.18 25.60 -16.03
C ASP A 332 -11.59 24.12 -15.84
N THR A 333 -12.87 23.78 -16.07
CA THR A 333 -13.33 22.39 -15.94
C THR A 333 -12.72 21.46 -17.00
N GLN A 334 -12.36 21.96 -18.19
CA GLN A 334 -11.68 21.17 -19.20
C GLN A 334 -10.22 20.92 -18.83
N ILE A 335 -9.54 21.92 -18.27
CA ILE A 335 -8.17 21.79 -17.76
C ILE A 335 -8.14 20.79 -16.62
N ASP A 336 -9.07 20.88 -15.66
CA ASP A 336 -9.15 19.94 -14.54
C ASP A 336 -9.38 18.50 -15.01
N ARG A 337 -10.31 18.28 -15.96
CA ARG A 337 -10.53 16.94 -16.56
C ARG A 337 -9.31 16.44 -17.32
N GLY A 338 -8.62 17.31 -18.05
CA GLY A 338 -7.39 16.98 -18.77
C GLY A 338 -6.28 16.58 -17.81
N LEU A 339 -6.11 17.34 -16.72
CA LEU A 339 -5.14 17.09 -15.66
C LEU A 339 -5.43 15.75 -14.95
N ASP A 340 -6.69 15.48 -14.60
CA ASP A 340 -7.10 14.21 -14.01
C ASP A 340 -6.79 13.03 -14.93
N ARG A 341 -7.05 13.17 -16.24
CA ARG A 341 -6.75 12.13 -17.23
C ARG A 341 -5.25 11.89 -17.36
N LEU A 342 -4.45 12.96 -17.39
CA LEU A 342 -2.98 12.87 -17.40
C LEU A 342 -2.44 12.23 -16.13
N LEU A 343 -3.05 12.53 -14.97
CA LEU A 343 -2.68 11.92 -13.70
C LEU A 343 -2.94 10.41 -13.74
N VAL A 344 -4.10 9.96 -14.23
CA VAL A 344 -4.41 8.53 -14.36
C VAL A 344 -3.45 7.81 -15.31
N ILE A 345 -3.13 8.42 -16.46
CA ILE A 345 -2.17 7.85 -17.43
C ILE A 345 -0.80 7.71 -16.77
N LYS A 346 -0.35 8.76 -16.09
CA LYS A 346 0.94 8.77 -15.40
C LYS A 346 0.99 7.74 -14.27
N THR A 347 0.01 7.71 -13.38
CA THR A 347 0.01 6.75 -12.25
C THR A 347 -0.01 5.30 -12.74
N ARG A 348 -0.69 5.04 -13.86
CA ARG A 348 -0.64 3.73 -14.53
C ARG A 348 0.77 3.42 -15.06
N GLU A 349 1.38 4.33 -15.82
CA GLU A 349 2.74 4.15 -16.36
C GLU A 349 3.76 3.87 -15.24
N GLU A 350 3.70 4.63 -14.15
CA GLU A 350 4.59 4.43 -13.00
C GLU A 350 4.36 3.07 -12.32
N LEU A 351 3.12 2.59 -12.29
CA LEU A 351 2.79 1.27 -11.74
C LEU A 351 3.31 0.14 -12.62
N GLU A 352 3.22 0.30 -13.94
CA GLU A 352 3.73 -0.63 -14.94
C GLU A 352 5.27 -0.68 -14.91
N GLU A 353 5.92 0.46 -14.71
CA GLU A 353 7.38 0.54 -14.49
C GLU A 353 7.78 -0.23 -13.22
N VAL A 354 7.03 -0.10 -12.14
CA VAL A 354 7.32 -0.76 -10.84
C VAL A 354 7.16 -2.29 -10.91
N TYR A 355 6.12 -2.78 -11.59
CA TYR A 355 5.90 -4.22 -11.72
C TYR A 355 6.67 -4.84 -12.90
N GLY A 356 7.08 -4.03 -13.88
CA GLY A 356 7.65 -4.46 -15.15
C GLY A 356 6.60 -5.00 -16.14
N LEU A 357 5.31 -4.98 -15.79
CA LEU A 357 4.20 -5.39 -16.64
C LEU A 357 2.88 -4.73 -16.21
N PRO A 358 1.88 -4.66 -17.11
CA PRO A 358 0.52 -4.19 -16.78
C PRO A 358 -0.11 -5.00 -15.65
N VAL A 359 -0.70 -4.32 -14.66
CA VAL A 359 -1.31 -4.99 -13.49
C VAL A 359 -2.39 -5.98 -13.91
N ILE A 360 -3.11 -5.68 -14.99
CA ILE A 360 -4.16 -6.53 -15.55
C ILE A 360 -3.62 -7.86 -16.12
N LYS A 361 -2.32 -7.93 -16.46
CA LYS A 361 -1.65 -9.15 -16.91
C LYS A 361 -1.11 -9.98 -15.74
N ILE A 362 -1.07 -9.43 -14.53
CA ILE A 362 -0.66 -10.20 -13.34
C ILE A 362 -1.76 -11.23 -13.03
N PRO A 363 -1.46 -12.54 -13.06
CA PRO A 363 -2.46 -13.54 -12.77
C PRO A 363 -3.01 -13.39 -11.36
N VAL A 364 -4.34 -13.48 -11.22
CA VAL A 364 -5.04 -13.29 -9.93
C VAL A 364 -4.52 -14.21 -8.83
N PHE A 365 -4.02 -15.40 -9.18
CA PHE A 365 -3.41 -16.32 -8.21
C PHE A 365 -2.15 -15.73 -7.55
N ILE A 366 -1.36 -14.90 -8.25
CA ILE A 366 -0.18 -14.22 -7.69
C ILE A 366 -0.62 -13.18 -6.66
N SER A 367 -1.63 -12.37 -6.99
CA SER A 367 -2.22 -11.42 -6.04
C SER A 367 -2.74 -12.14 -4.79
N CYS A 368 -3.38 -13.30 -4.96
CA CYS A 368 -3.80 -14.16 -3.86
C CYS A 368 -2.62 -14.64 -2.99
N LEU A 369 -1.55 -15.13 -3.62
CA LEU A 369 -0.34 -15.58 -2.92
C LEU A 369 0.33 -14.43 -2.15
N GLN A 370 0.36 -13.23 -2.71
CA GLN A 370 0.91 -12.05 -2.02
C GLN A 370 0.09 -11.69 -0.78
N ARG A 371 -1.25 -11.78 -0.82
CA ARG A 371 -2.10 -11.56 0.36
C ARG A 371 -1.91 -12.64 1.41
N PHE A 372 -1.88 -13.90 1.00
CA PHE A 372 -1.57 -15.02 1.89
C PHE A 372 -0.21 -14.83 2.57
N ASN A 373 0.82 -14.47 1.79
CA ASN A 373 2.16 -14.22 2.30
C ASN A 373 2.18 -13.10 3.35
N SER A 374 1.61 -11.92 3.06
CA SER A 374 1.62 -10.79 3.99
C SER A 374 1.00 -11.16 5.35
N ILE A 375 -0.14 -11.87 5.35
CA ILE A 375 -0.79 -12.31 6.58
C ILE A 375 0.09 -13.31 7.34
N ILE A 376 0.53 -14.38 6.67
CA ILE A 376 1.30 -15.47 7.30
C ILE A 376 2.66 -14.98 7.81
N LEU A 377 3.34 -14.13 7.03
CA LEU A 377 4.60 -13.52 7.42
C LEU A 377 4.43 -12.59 8.61
N SER A 378 3.37 -11.76 8.63
CA SER A 378 3.09 -10.86 9.77
C SER A 378 2.87 -11.64 11.06
N VAL A 379 2.09 -12.72 11.00
CA VAL A 379 1.88 -13.65 12.13
C VAL A 379 3.19 -14.30 12.56
N GLY A 380 3.94 -14.91 11.64
CA GLY A 380 5.20 -15.59 11.94
C GLY A 380 6.25 -14.68 12.55
N LEU A 381 6.47 -13.48 11.98
CA LEU A 381 7.42 -12.52 12.51
C LEU A 381 7.03 -12.01 13.90
N ASN A 382 5.74 -11.74 14.13
CA ASN A 382 5.25 -11.31 15.44
C ASN A 382 5.39 -12.41 16.50
N LEU A 383 5.12 -13.68 16.16
CA LEU A 383 5.32 -14.81 17.06
C LEU A 383 6.78 -15.00 17.46
N LEU A 384 7.70 -14.91 16.49
CA LEU A 384 9.15 -14.99 16.75
C LEU A 384 9.63 -13.84 17.64
N LEU A 385 9.24 -12.62 17.30
CA LEU A 385 9.67 -11.41 17.98
C LEU A 385 9.11 -11.34 19.40
N SER A 386 7.83 -11.67 19.58
CA SER A 386 7.17 -11.68 20.89
C SER A 386 7.73 -12.73 21.83
N SER A 387 7.95 -13.97 21.38
CA SER A 387 8.53 -15.01 22.24
C SER A 387 9.93 -14.62 22.71
N ALA A 388 10.75 -14.07 21.83
CA ALA A 388 12.09 -13.62 22.20
C ALA A 388 12.05 -12.43 23.17
N TYR A 389 11.13 -11.49 22.98
CA TYR A 389 10.91 -10.38 23.90
C TYR A 389 10.44 -10.85 25.28
N LEU A 390 9.47 -11.76 25.35
CA LEU A 390 8.91 -12.30 26.60
C LEU A 390 9.90 -13.18 27.37
N ARG A 391 10.89 -13.77 26.69
CA ARG A 391 12.02 -14.46 27.32
C ARG A 391 13.11 -13.50 27.81
N SER A 392 13.14 -12.26 27.31
CA SER A 392 14.13 -11.27 27.69
C SER A 392 13.76 -10.59 29.01
N PRO A 393 14.75 -10.26 29.88
CA PRO A 393 14.54 -9.46 31.07
C PRO A 393 13.96 -8.07 30.80
N LEU A 394 14.05 -7.57 29.55
CA LEU A 394 13.44 -6.31 29.11
C LEU A 394 11.91 -6.29 29.24
N SER A 395 11.27 -7.46 29.30
CA SER A 395 9.82 -7.56 29.49
C SER A 395 9.41 -7.54 30.97
N LEU A 396 10.36 -7.71 31.90
CA LEU A 396 10.10 -7.81 33.34
C LEU A 396 10.17 -6.44 34.02
N PRO A 397 9.15 -6.06 34.82
CA PRO A 397 9.25 -4.92 35.72
C PRO A 397 10.43 -5.09 36.69
N GLU A 398 11.14 -4.00 36.97
CA GLU A 398 12.34 -4.00 37.84
C GLU A 398 12.08 -4.64 39.21
N ALA A 399 10.88 -4.45 39.77
CA ALA A 399 10.47 -5.03 41.06
C ALA A 399 10.36 -6.57 41.05
N ASP A 400 10.06 -7.19 39.90
CA ASP A 400 9.87 -8.63 39.76
C ASP A 400 11.13 -9.35 39.29
N GLN A 401 12.13 -8.60 38.78
CA GLN A 401 13.39 -9.15 38.33
C GLN A 401 14.05 -9.97 39.45
N VAL A 402 14.14 -9.44 40.68
CA VAL A 402 14.81 -10.13 41.81
C VAL A 402 14.17 -11.49 42.15
N ARG A 403 12.85 -11.65 41.95
CA ARG A 403 12.14 -12.93 42.22
C ARG A 403 12.27 -13.95 41.09
N ALA A 404 12.50 -13.49 39.86
CA ALA A 404 12.62 -14.35 38.69
C ALA A 404 14.01 -15.01 38.52
N TRP A 405 14.95 -14.82 39.45
CA TRP A 405 16.38 -15.10 39.26
C TRP A 405 16.87 -16.54 39.04
N PRO A 406 16.09 -17.63 39.17
CA PRO A 406 16.49 -18.91 38.57
C PRO A 406 15.98 -19.12 37.13
N TYR A 407 14.99 -18.33 36.68
CA TYR A 407 14.28 -18.51 35.41
C TYR A 407 14.43 -17.34 34.43
N ALA A 408 15.02 -16.22 34.87
CA ALA A 408 15.30 -15.06 34.04
C ALA A 408 16.25 -15.47 32.91
N SER A 409 15.67 -15.69 31.73
CA SER A 409 16.40 -16.08 30.54
C SER A 409 17.33 -14.94 30.12
N SER A 410 18.49 -15.32 29.59
CA SER A 410 19.48 -14.41 29.05
C SER A 410 18.89 -13.44 28.02
N HIS A 411 19.48 -12.26 27.82
CA HIS A 411 19.14 -11.37 26.70
C HIS A 411 19.48 -11.97 25.32
N VAL A 412 20.26 -13.06 25.29
CA VAL A 412 20.80 -13.68 24.07
C VAL A 412 19.72 -14.02 23.03
N PRO A 413 18.58 -14.66 23.34
CA PRO A 413 17.56 -14.95 22.35
C PRO A 413 17.04 -13.69 21.67
N PHE A 414 16.77 -12.63 22.44
CA PHE A 414 16.29 -11.36 21.90
C PHE A 414 17.32 -10.64 21.02
N ILE A 415 18.58 -10.61 21.46
CA ILE A 415 19.69 -9.98 20.71
C ILE A 415 19.93 -10.70 19.38
N ILE A 416 19.65 -12.00 19.28
CA ILE A 416 19.79 -12.77 18.03
C ILE A 416 18.54 -12.65 17.15
N THR A 417 17.34 -12.80 17.72
CA THR A 417 16.10 -12.84 16.94
C THR A 417 15.71 -11.48 16.38
N LEU A 418 15.95 -10.38 17.11
CA LEU A 418 15.61 -9.04 16.64
C LEU A 418 16.31 -8.69 15.32
N PRO A 419 17.66 -8.78 15.19
CA PRO A 419 18.34 -8.51 13.93
C PRO A 419 17.96 -9.54 12.86
N LEU A 420 17.73 -10.81 13.22
CA LEU A 420 17.29 -11.82 12.26
C LEU A 420 15.92 -11.47 11.65
N VAL A 421 14.93 -11.14 12.48
CA VAL A 421 13.59 -10.70 12.05
C VAL A 421 13.68 -9.41 11.23
N PHE A 422 14.53 -8.47 11.65
CA PHE A 422 14.79 -7.25 10.88
C PHE A 422 15.37 -7.56 9.50
N LEU A 423 16.40 -8.39 9.40
CA LEU A 423 17.03 -8.77 8.14
C LEU A 423 16.06 -9.52 7.22
N LEU A 424 15.25 -10.42 7.77
CA LEU A 424 14.25 -11.17 7.01
C LEU A 424 13.16 -10.23 6.48
N HIS A 425 12.62 -9.34 7.30
CA HIS A 425 11.62 -8.37 6.88
C HIS A 425 12.21 -7.35 5.89
N ALA A 426 13.43 -6.87 6.13
CA ALA A 426 14.13 -5.93 5.27
C ALA A 426 14.44 -6.53 3.89
N SER A 427 14.93 -7.76 3.83
CA SER A 427 15.24 -8.43 2.56
C SER A 427 13.98 -8.63 1.70
N LEU A 428 12.86 -9.01 2.30
CA LEU A 428 11.57 -9.09 1.61
C LEU A 428 11.05 -7.71 1.18
N ALA A 429 11.17 -6.69 2.03
CA ALA A 429 10.76 -5.33 1.68
C ALA A 429 11.60 -4.76 0.51
N VAL A 430 12.90 -5.03 0.48
CA VAL A 430 13.80 -4.65 -0.63
C VAL A 430 13.47 -5.45 -1.89
N LEU A 431 13.11 -6.72 -1.77
CA LEU A 431 12.68 -7.54 -2.91
C LEU A 431 11.45 -6.96 -3.62
N HIS A 432 10.52 -6.39 -2.84
CA HIS A 432 9.34 -5.68 -3.35
C HIS A 432 9.57 -4.20 -3.68
N SER A 433 10.81 -3.71 -3.58
CA SER A 433 11.11 -2.32 -3.93
C SER A 433 11.10 -2.12 -5.45
N PRO A 434 10.72 -0.93 -5.95
CA PRO A 434 10.72 -0.60 -7.39
C PRO A 434 12.07 -0.84 -8.09
N ALA A 435 13.19 -0.80 -7.37
CA ALA A 435 14.52 -0.99 -7.95
C ALA A 435 14.83 -2.47 -8.27
N VAL A 436 14.19 -3.40 -7.57
CA VAL A 436 14.52 -4.83 -7.60
C VAL A 436 13.40 -5.64 -8.25
N LEU A 437 12.14 -5.28 -8.00
CA LEU A 437 10.97 -6.02 -8.44
C LEU A 437 10.91 -6.22 -9.97
N PRO A 438 11.17 -5.21 -10.83
CA PRO A 438 11.16 -5.39 -12.29
C PRO A 438 12.24 -6.37 -12.79
N ARG A 439 13.36 -6.48 -12.07
CA ARG A 439 14.50 -7.33 -12.49
C ARG A 439 14.29 -8.80 -12.16
N ILE A 440 13.62 -9.08 -11.04
CA ILE A 440 13.39 -10.45 -10.54
C ILE A 440 12.05 -11.01 -11.02
N GLY A 441 11.09 -10.12 -11.28
CA GLY A 441 9.72 -10.45 -11.66
C GLY A 441 8.82 -10.68 -10.46
N VAL A 442 7.55 -10.26 -10.61
CA VAL A 442 6.54 -10.32 -9.55
C VAL A 442 6.25 -11.76 -9.08
N HIS A 443 6.34 -12.74 -9.98
CA HIS A 443 6.10 -14.15 -9.69
C HIS A 443 7.14 -14.71 -8.71
N THR A 444 8.42 -14.55 -9.06
CA THR A 444 9.54 -15.02 -8.23
C THR A 444 9.50 -14.37 -6.85
N ALA A 445 9.25 -13.05 -6.80
CA ALA A 445 9.12 -12.33 -5.54
C ALA A 445 7.97 -12.88 -4.67
N ALA A 446 6.81 -13.17 -5.27
CA ALA A 446 5.68 -13.75 -4.55
C ALA A 446 5.99 -15.15 -4.00
N TYR A 447 6.61 -16.04 -4.79
CA TYR A 447 6.96 -17.39 -4.34
C TYR A 447 8.01 -17.40 -3.22
N VAL A 448 9.07 -16.60 -3.37
CA VAL A 448 10.10 -16.44 -2.33
C VAL A 448 9.49 -15.88 -1.06
N GLY A 449 8.62 -14.87 -1.19
CA GLY A 449 7.86 -14.32 -0.08
C GLY A 449 7.07 -15.39 0.66
N VAL A 450 6.21 -16.13 -0.04
CA VAL A 450 5.39 -17.22 0.55
C VAL A 450 6.24 -18.25 1.27
N LEU A 451 7.35 -18.69 0.67
CA LEU A 451 8.24 -19.67 1.29
C LEU A 451 8.81 -19.14 2.60
N VAL A 452 9.33 -17.92 2.60
CA VAL A 452 9.90 -17.27 3.79
C VAL A 452 8.81 -17.01 4.84
N GLY A 453 7.60 -16.63 4.42
CA GLY A 453 6.44 -16.43 5.28
C GLY A 453 6.03 -17.71 6.01
N ILE A 454 5.87 -18.82 5.27
CA ILE A 454 5.55 -20.14 5.84
C ILE A 454 6.65 -20.60 6.79
N MET A 455 7.93 -20.47 6.42
CA MET A 455 9.05 -20.82 7.29
C MET A 455 9.02 -20.01 8.59
N SER A 456 8.76 -18.71 8.51
CA SER A 456 8.67 -17.82 9.67
C SER A 456 7.47 -18.16 10.56
N PHE A 457 6.34 -18.53 9.96
CA PHE A 457 5.13 -18.95 10.66
C PHE A 457 5.35 -20.23 11.48
N PHE A 458 5.89 -21.28 10.86
CA PHE A 458 6.19 -22.53 11.57
C PHE A 458 7.32 -22.36 12.60
N ALA A 459 8.34 -21.56 12.30
CA ALA A 459 9.37 -21.22 13.28
C ALA A 459 8.77 -20.48 14.49
N GLY A 460 7.83 -19.56 14.24
CA GLY A 460 7.05 -18.89 15.28
C GLY A 460 6.28 -19.90 16.13
N LEU A 461 5.47 -20.76 15.51
CA LEU A 461 4.72 -21.81 16.22
C LEU A 461 5.63 -22.75 17.04
N ALA A 462 6.77 -23.16 16.49
CA ALA A 462 7.74 -24.03 17.17
C ALA A 462 8.28 -23.37 18.43
N VAL A 463 8.62 -22.09 18.36
CA VAL A 463 9.18 -21.32 19.48
C VAL A 463 8.14 -21.12 20.61
N TRP A 464 6.86 -21.18 20.29
CA TRP A 464 5.75 -21.20 21.26
C TRP A 464 5.36 -22.61 21.73
N SER A 465 6.10 -23.65 21.32
CA SER A 465 5.78 -25.06 21.62
C SER A 465 4.39 -25.49 21.12
N ALA A 466 3.91 -24.86 20.04
CA ALA A 466 2.61 -25.14 19.46
C ALA A 466 2.60 -26.39 18.55
N LEU A 467 3.80 -26.87 18.17
CA LEU A 467 4.01 -28.04 17.30
C LEU A 467 4.40 -29.32 18.06
N SER A 468 4.61 -29.24 19.38
CA SER A 468 4.93 -30.36 20.28
C SER A 468 3.70 -30.83 21.01
#